data_AF-V5YNV6-F1
#
_entry.id   AF-V5YNV6-F1
#
_cell.length_a   1.000
_cell.length_b   1.000
_cell.length_c   1.000
_cell.angle_alpha   90.00
_cell.angle_beta   90.00
_cell.angle_gamma   90.00
#
_symmetry.space_group_name_H-M   'P 1'
#
loop_
_entity.id
_entity.type
_entity.pdbx_description
1 polymer ?
#
loop_
_entity_poly.entity_id
_entity_poly.type
_entity_poly.pdbx_seq_one_letter_code
_entity_poly.pdbx_strand_id
1 'polypeptide(L)'
;MKNQQKPFSSNRAALADAVSRFHLADRRLKFHRKMWSARSTGLVAVIDRFWAAERAAPHPDFVPVDLRREGEAAIRLSVDAADRRDRLMHERHDRLVEALSAMGAYFGAMMARDARGSLLHRLQRHMKCALDFRQRNIDGVRPTLPDVFYASEFESMVTWARAIGYRSANALFDDLQLESDIRSGRRAASLDDAERLGMVPH
;
A
#
# COMPACT_ATOMS: atom_id res chain seq x y z
N MET A 1 31.92 -2.99 25.53
CA MET A 1 30.54 -2.44 25.44
C MET A 1 30.17 -2.29 23.98
N LYS A 2 29.40 -3.23 23.41
CA LYS A 2 28.95 -3.13 22.00
C LYS A 2 27.71 -2.22 21.98
N ASN A 3 27.84 -1.05 21.37
CA ASN A 3 26.73 -0.16 21.06
C ASN A 3 25.75 -0.90 20.13
N GLN A 4 24.70 -1.48 20.72
CA GLN A 4 23.50 -1.86 19.97
C GLN A 4 22.87 -0.55 19.48
N GLN A 5 23.14 -0.18 18.22
CA GLN A 5 22.32 0.81 17.53
C GLN A 5 20.87 0.33 17.62
N LYS A 6 20.04 1.12 18.32
CA LYS A 6 18.67 0.74 18.66
C LYS A 6 17.90 0.46 17.37
N PRO A 7 17.27 -0.72 17.19
CA PRO A 7 16.50 -1.07 15.99
C PRO A 7 15.32 -0.12 15.68
N PHE A 8 15.03 0.82 16.58
CA PHE A 8 14.01 1.84 16.42
C PHE A 8 14.40 2.97 15.48
N SER A 9 15.67 3.41 15.50
CA SER A 9 16.11 4.47 14.58
C SER A 9 16.11 3.94 13.15
N SER A 10 16.45 2.66 12.96
CA SER A 10 16.39 2.01 11.65
C SER A 10 14.95 1.84 11.16
N ASN A 11 14.00 1.38 12.00
CA ASN A 11 12.61 1.18 11.55
C ASN A 11 11.88 2.49 11.25
N ARG A 12 12.11 3.54 12.05
CA ARG A 12 11.55 4.87 11.78
C ARG A 12 12.12 5.48 10.49
N ALA A 13 13.43 5.35 10.28
CA ALA A 13 14.09 5.83 9.06
C ALA A 13 13.62 5.04 7.83
N ALA A 14 13.48 3.71 7.94
CA ALA A 14 12.98 2.85 6.88
C ALA A 14 11.53 3.20 6.50
N LEU A 15 10.65 3.46 7.48
CA LEU A 15 9.29 3.92 7.22
C LEU A 15 9.28 5.28 6.49
N ALA A 16 10.08 6.25 6.96
CA ALA A 16 10.16 7.57 6.33
C ALA A 16 10.66 7.51 4.88
N ASP A 17 11.66 6.69 4.61
CA ASP A 17 12.19 6.47 3.26
C ASP A 17 11.14 5.78 2.37
N ALA A 18 10.49 4.71 2.83
CA ALA A 18 9.47 4.00 2.06
C ALA A 18 8.27 4.91 1.69
N VAL A 19 7.79 5.72 2.64
CA VAL A 19 6.72 6.71 2.38
C VAL A 19 7.18 7.78 1.38
N SER A 20 8.43 8.24 1.48
CA SER A 20 8.97 9.22 0.53
C SER A 20 9.04 8.66 -0.88
N ARG A 21 9.47 7.41 -1.04
CA ARG A 21 9.52 6.71 -2.34
C ARG A 21 8.11 6.50 -2.92
N PHE A 22 7.14 6.15 -2.08
CA PHE A 22 5.73 6.07 -2.50
C PHE A 22 5.22 7.41 -3.04
N HIS A 23 5.43 8.51 -2.30
CA HIS A 23 5.01 9.82 -2.77
C HIS A 23 5.71 10.26 -4.06
N LEU A 24 6.98 9.90 -4.24
CA LEU A 24 7.69 10.17 -5.49
C LEU A 24 7.05 9.41 -6.66
N ALA A 25 6.74 8.13 -6.49
CA ALA A 25 6.07 7.32 -7.50
C ALA A 25 4.66 7.85 -7.82
N ASP A 26 3.88 8.21 -6.80
CA ASP A 26 2.54 8.80 -6.96
C ASP A 26 2.58 10.14 -7.71
N ARG A 27 3.56 11.00 -7.40
CA ARG A 27 3.79 12.26 -8.12
C ARG A 27 4.18 12.03 -9.58
N ARG A 28 5.05 11.07 -9.87
CA ARG A 28 5.44 10.71 -11.25
C ARG A 28 4.24 10.27 -12.06
N LEU A 29 3.37 9.42 -11.51
CA LEU A 29 2.14 8.99 -12.16
C LEU A 29 1.18 10.16 -12.41
N LYS A 30 0.95 11.00 -11.40
CA LYS A 30 0.09 12.21 -11.53
C LYS A 30 0.62 13.17 -12.58
N PHE A 31 1.94 13.40 -12.60
CA PHE A 31 2.58 14.25 -13.60
C PHE A 31 2.42 13.66 -15.01
N HIS A 32 2.65 12.35 -15.19
CA HIS A 32 2.40 11.67 -16.46
C HIS A 32 0.97 11.84 -16.94
N ARG A 33 -0.02 11.60 -16.07
CA ARG A 33 -1.46 11.78 -16.41
C ARG A 33 -1.78 13.22 -16.81
N LYS A 34 -1.28 14.20 -16.07
CA LYS A 34 -1.50 15.63 -16.36
C LYS A 34 -0.85 16.03 -17.69
N MET A 35 0.40 15.63 -17.92
CA MET A 35 1.12 15.92 -19.17
C MET A 35 0.48 15.22 -20.36
N TRP A 36 0.07 13.95 -20.20
CA TRP A 36 -0.60 13.20 -21.25
C TRP A 36 -1.93 13.85 -21.63
N SER A 37 -2.77 14.20 -20.65
CA SER A 37 -4.05 14.89 -20.90
C SER A 37 -3.88 16.19 -21.71
N ALA A 38 -2.78 16.93 -21.50
CA ALA A 38 -2.49 18.14 -22.25
C ALA A 38 -1.96 17.85 -23.67
N ARG A 39 -1.21 16.76 -23.85
CA ARG A 39 -0.61 16.38 -25.14
C ARG A 39 -1.55 15.59 -26.04
N SER A 40 -2.53 14.88 -25.47
CA SER A 40 -3.43 14.00 -26.21
C SER A 40 -4.62 14.72 -26.85
N THR A 41 -4.86 16.00 -26.51
CA THR A 41 -6.05 16.77 -26.93
C THR A 41 -6.24 16.80 -28.45
N GLY A 42 -5.16 16.83 -29.23
CA GLY A 42 -5.21 16.84 -30.70
C GLY A 42 -5.11 15.46 -31.36
N LEU A 43 -4.75 14.41 -30.62
CA LEU A 43 -4.43 13.10 -31.22
C LEU A 43 -5.67 12.37 -31.71
N VAL A 44 -6.81 12.52 -31.03
CA VAL A 44 -8.07 11.86 -31.40
C VAL A 44 -8.49 12.24 -32.81
N ALA A 45 -8.48 13.54 -33.14
CA ALA A 45 -8.84 14.02 -34.48
C ALA A 45 -7.87 13.52 -35.57
N VAL A 46 -6.58 13.36 -35.26
CA VAL A 46 -5.60 12.80 -36.21
C VAL A 46 -5.90 11.31 -36.47
N ILE A 47 -6.12 10.55 -35.40
CA ILE A 47 -6.43 9.12 -35.45
C ILE A 47 -7.75 8.86 -36.19
N ASP A 48 -8.79 9.66 -35.92
CA ASP A 48 -10.09 9.53 -36.58
C ASP A 48 -10.01 9.81 -38.08
N ARG A 49 -9.26 10.84 -38.49
CA ARG A 49 -9.01 11.13 -39.91
C ARG A 49 -8.27 10.00 -40.60
N PHE A 50 -7.26 9.43 -39.94
CA PHE A 50 -6.53 8.27 -40.45
C PHE A 50 -7.45 7.05 -40.63
N TRP A 51 -8.23 6.67 -39.62
CA TRP A 51 -9.15 5.54 -39.72
C TRP A 51 -10.31 5.77 -40.70
N ALA A 52 -10.73 7.01 -40.90
CA ALA A 52 -11.69 7.34 -41.95
C ALA A 52 -11.10 7.11 -43.34
N ALA A 53 -9.84 7.51 -43.56
CA ALA A 53 -9.16 7.28 -44.83
C ALA A 53 -8.85 5.81 -45.10
N GLU A 54 -8.39 5.05 -44.10
CA GLU A 54 -8.20 3.60 -44.22
C GLU A 54 -9.50 2.88 -44.59
N ARG A 55 -10.65 3.27 -44.00
CA ARG A 55 -11.95 2.66 -44.31
C ARG A 55 -12.49 3.03 -45.70
N ALA A 56 -12.15 4.21 -46.20
CA ALA A 56 -12.59 4.68 -47.50
C ALA A 56 -11.72 4.16 -48.65
N ALA A 57 -10.48 3.75 -48.36
CA ALA A 57 -9.54 3.28 -49.37
C ALA A 57 -9.84 1.82 -49.75
N PRO A 58 -9.95 1.48 -51.04
CA PRO A 58 -10.14 0.09 -51.48
C PRO A 58 -8.89 -0.78 -51.32
N HIS A 59 -7.72 -0.16 -51.09
CA HIS A 59 -6.47 -0.82 -50.73
C HIS A 59 -5.67 0.08 -49.76
N PRO A 60 -4.97 -0.46 -48.74
CA PRO A 60 -4.21 0.35 -47.79
C PRO A 60 -3.22 1.33 -48.43
N ASP A 61 -2.54 0.92 -49.50
CA ASP A 61 -1.55 1.77 -50.19
C ASP A 61 -2.15 3.03 -50.84
N PHE A 62 -3.48 3.14 -50.94
CA PHE A 62 -4.14 4.32 -51.51
C PHE A 62 -4.42 5.41 -50.46
N VAL A 63 -4.12 5.16 -49.19
CA VAL A 63 -4.14 6.18 -48.15
C VAL A 63 -2.95 7.13 -48.35
N PRO A 64 -3.15 8.47 -48.39
CA PRO A 64 -2.06 9.41 -48.56
C PRO A 64 -0.92 9.18 -47.55
N VAL A 65 0.32 9.14 -48.04
CA VAL A 65 1.50 8.79 -47.24
C VAL A 65 1.65 9.67 -46.00
N ASP A 66 1.40 10.97 -46.12
CA ASP A 66 1.49 11.90 -44.99
C ASP A 66 0.41 11.62 -43.93
N LEU A 67 -0.82 11.33 -44.35
CA LEU A 67 -1.92 10.98 -43.45
C LEU A 67 -1.67 9.65 -42.74
N ARG A 68 -1.13 8.66 -43.46
CA ARG A 68 -0.70 7.37 -42.89
C ARG A 68 0.39 7.57 -41.84
N ARG A 69 1.44 8.33 -42.16
CA ARG A 69 2.54 8.63 -41.23
C ARG A 69 2.06 9.37 -39.98
N GLU A 70 1.20 10.38 -40.13
CA GLU A 70 0.63 11.12 -39.01
C GLU A 70 -0.25 10.23 -38.12
N GLY A 71 -1.12 9.41 -38.72
CA GLY A 71 -1.99 8.47 -38.02
C GLY A 71 -1.22 7.41 -37.23
N GLU A 72 -0.26 6.75 -37.88
CA GLU A 72 0.60 5.75 -37.25
C GLU A 72 1.44 6.36 -36.11
N ALA A 73 1.98 7.57 -36.31
CA ALA A 73 2.70 8.28 -35.26
C ALA A 73 1.80 8.61 -34.06
N ALA A 74 0.56 9.05 -34.28
CA ALA A 74 -0.41 9.35 -33.23
C ALA A 74 -0.84 8.09 -32.44
N ILE A 75 -1.05 6.98 -33.14
CA ILE A 75 -1.35 5.68 -32.52
C ILE A 75 -0.16 5.22 -31.67
N ARG A 76 1.06 5.24 -32.21
CA ARG A 76 2.27 4.86 -31.48
C ARG A 76 2.47 5.70 -30.22
N LEU A 77 2.30 7.01 -30.31
CA LEU A 77 2.36 7.90 -29.14
C LEU A 77 1.33 7.52 -28.06
N SER A 78 0.14 7.10 -28.47
CA SER A 78 -0.93 6.67 -27.57
C SER A 78 -0.61 5.35 -26.87
N VAL A 79 -0.04 4.39 -27.61
CA VAL A 79 0.43 3.11 -27.07
C VAL A 79 1.59 3.33 -26.09
N ASP A 80 2.63 4.08 -26.49
CA ASP A 80 3.78 4.37 -25.63
C ASP A 80 3.37 5.07 -24.32
N ALA A 81 2.37 5.96 -24.39
CA ALA A 81 1.84 6.65 -23.23
C ALA A 81 1.04 5.72 -22.30
N ALA A 82 0.30 4.76 -22.85
CA ALA A 82 -0.40 3.71 -22.10
C ALA A 82 0.60 2.79 -21.40
N ASP A 83 1.59 2.27 -22.12
CA ASP A 83 2.64 1.41 -21.56
C ASP A 83 3.43 2.11 -20.45
N ARG A 84 3.73 3.41 -20.64
CA ARG A 84 4.36 4.21 -19.59
C ARG A 84 3.45 4.40 -18.38
N ARG A 85 2.16 4.66 -18.58
CA ARG A 85 1.20 4.79 -17.48
C ARG A 85 1.14 3.49 -16.69
N ASP A 86 1.09 2.36 -17.37
CA ASP A 86 0.95 1.06 -16.73
C ASP A 86 2.22 0.69 -15.95
N ARG A 87 3.42 0.98 -16.48
CA ARG A 87 4.68 0.87 -15.70
C ARG A 87 4.68 1.73 -14.44
N LEU A 88 4.22 2.99 -14.54
CA LEU A 88 4.14 3.89 -13.38
C LEU A 88 3.08 3.45 -12.36
N MET A 89 1.99 2.81 -12.79
CA MET A 89 0.99 2.22 -11.92
C MET A 89 1.56 1.04 -11.12
N HIS A 90 2.31 0.16 -11.77
CA HIS A 90 3.01 -0.95 -11.11
C HIS A 90 4.06 -0.43 -10.13
N GLU A 91 4.92 0.52 -10.54
CA GLU A 91 5.89 1.16 -9.64
C GLU A 91 5.19 1.75 -8.40
N ARG A 92 4.09 2.49 -8.58
CA ARG A 92 3.32 3.05 -7.46
C ARG A 92 2.78 1.96 -6.53
N HIS A 93 2.29 0.85 -7.09
CA HIS A 93 1.78 -0.28 -6.31
C HIS A 93 2.89 -0.93 -5.49
N ASP A 94 4.04 -1.23 -6.10
CA ASP A 94 5.19 -1.83 -5.40
C ASP A 94 5.66 -0.94 -4.24
N ARG A 95 5.75 0.38 -4.47
CA ARG A 95 6.12 1.32 -3.40
C ARG A 95 5.05 1.46 -2.31
N LEU A 96 3.78 1.27 -2.64
CA LEU A 96 2.71 1.22 -1.65
C LEU A 96 2.88 -0.01 -0.75
N VAL A 97 3.13 -1.18 -1.33
CA VAL A 97 3.38 -2.42 -0.59
C VAL A 97 4.59 -2.24 0.35
N GLU A 98 5.71 -1.71 -0.15
CA GLU A 98 6.90 -1.41 0.67
C GLU A 98 6.58 -0.47 1.85
N ALA A 99 5.81 0.59 1.61
CA ALA A 99 5.41 1.53 2.67
C ALA A 99 4.52 0.87 3.73
N LEU A 100 3.60 0.00 3.32
CA LEU A 100 2.73 -0.75 4.23
C LEU A 100 3.52 -1.78 5.05
N SER A 101 4.47 -2.50 4.44
CA SER A 101 5.35 -3.43 5.18
C SER A 101 6.23 -2.69 6.18
N ALA A 102 6.83 -1.55 5.81
CA ALA A 102 7.64 -0.73 6.70
C ALA A 102 6.81 -0.14 7.86
N MET A 103 5.56 0.24 7.59
CA MET A 103 4.60 0.65 8.62
C MET A 103 4.32 -0.52 9.57
N GLY A 104 4.12 -1.72 9.01
CA GLY A 104 4.01 -2.96 9.75
C GLY A 104 5.15 -3.17 10.75
N ALA A 105 6.39 -3.06 10.28
CA ALA A 105 7.59 -3.26 11.08
C ALA A 105 7.74 -2.20 12.18
N TYR A 106 7.45 -0.93 11.86
CA TYR A 106 7.56 0.17 12.82
C TYR A 106 6.53 0.05 13.95
N PHE A 107 5.26 -0.14 13.63
CA PHE A 107 4.19 -0.24 14.63
C PHE A 107 4.24 -1.56 15.40
N GLY A 108 4.63 -2.67 14.76
CA GLY A 108 4.91 -3.93 15.45
C GLY A 108 6.04 -3.79 16.47
N ALA A 109 7.14 -3.10 16.13
CA ALA A 109 8.22 -2.84 17.08
C ALA A 109 7.81 -1.90 18.22
N MET A 110 6.91 -0.94 17.98
CA MET A 110 6.31 -0.13 19.04
C MET A 110 5.47 -0.97 19.99
N MET A 111 4.61 -1.83 19.44
CA MET A 111 3.78 -2.73 20.24
C MET A 111 4.62 -3.70 21.07
N ALA A 112 5.72 -4.23 20.54
CA ALA A 112 6.61 -5.14 21.28
C ALA A 112 7.28 -4.48 22.49
N ARG A 113 7.47 -3.15 22.46
CA ARG A 113 8.08 -2.37 23.54
C ARG A 113 7.05 -1.80 24.49
N ASP A 114 5.79 -1.75 24.08
CA ASP A 114 4.69 -1.36 24.95
C ASP A 114 4.42 -2.51 25.92
N ALA A 115 4.75 -2.32 27.20
CA ALA A 115 4.42 -3.28 28.24
C ALA A 115 3.08 -2.95 28.93
N ARG A 116 2.39 -1.88 28.51
CA ARG A 116 1.25 -1.34 29.26
C ARG A 116 -0.07 -1.95 28.82
N GLY A 117 -0.62 -2.78 29.69
CA GLY A 117 -1.92 -3.43 29.49
C GLY A 117 -1.82 -4.67 28.63
N SER A 118 -2.97 -5.30 28.41
CA SER A 118 -3.08 -6.58 27.74
C SER A 118 -2.76 -6.53 26.24
N LEU A 119 -2.55 -7.70 25.64
CA LEU A 119 -2.25 -7.88 24.22
C LEU A 119 -3.25 -7.17 23.31
N LEU A 120 -4.56 -7.35 23.53
CA LEU A 120 -5.63 -6.72 22.76
C LEU A 120 -5.60 -5.19 22.88
N HIS A 121 -5.35 -4.67 24.10
CA HIS A 121 -5.32 -3.23 24.33
C HIS A 121 -4.12 -2.57 23.63
N ARG A 122 -2.94 -3.21 23.68
CA ARG A 122 -1.75 -2.76 22.96
C ARG A 122 -1.97 -2.80 21.45
N LEU A 123 -2.56 -3.89 20.94
CA LEU A 123 -2.89 -4.02 19.52
C LEU A 123 -3.82 -2.90 19.08
N GLN A 124 -4.96 -2.71 19.75
CA GLN A 124 -5.95 -1.68 19.39
C GLN A 124 -5.33 -0.27 19.36
N ARG A 125 -4.51 0.06 20.37
CA ARG A 125 -3.82 1.35 20.46
C ARG A 125 -2.89 1.57 19.28
N HIS A 126 -1.99 0.62 19.02
CA HIS A 126 -1.03 0.76 17.94
C HIS A 126 -1.70 0.68 16.57
N MET A 127 -2.77 -0.11 16.43
CA MET A 127 -3.56 -0.20 15.20
C MET A 127 -4.17 1.15 14.86
N LYS A 128 -4.79 1.81 15.84
CA LYS A 128 -5.32 3.17 15.69
C LYS A 128 -4.23 4.14 15.24
N CYS A 129 -3.05 4.11 15.86
CA CYS A 129 -1.95 5.00 15.45
C CYS A 129 -1.43 4.70 14.04
N ALA A 130 -1.36 3.42 13.64
CA ALA A 130 -0.97 3.02 12.29
C ALA A 130 -1.96 3.51 11.24
N LEU A 131 -3.26 3.45 11.55
CA LEU A 131 -4.32 3.95 10.69
C LEU A 131 -4.32 5.47 10.55
N ASP A 132 -4.17 6.18 11.66
CA ASP A 132 -4.03 7.64 11.64
C ASP A 132 -2.79 8.05 10.82
N PHE A 133 -1.70 7.29 10.92
CA PHE A 133 -0.49 7.52 10.12
C PHE A 133 -0.74 7.25 8.63
N ARG A 134 -1.32 6.10 8.28
CA ARG A 134 -1.68 5.74 6.90
C ARG A 134 -2.61 6.77 6.27
N GLN A 135 -3.61 7.24 7.02
CA GLN A 135 -4.51 8.30 6.58
C GLN A 135 -3.75 9.57 6.21
N ARG A 136 -2.88 10.03 7.12
CA ARG A 136 -2.17 11.32 6.95
C ARG A 136 -1.10 11.28 5.86
N ASN A 137 -0.48 10.11 5.64
CA ASN A 137 0.76 10.01 4.86
C ASN A 137 0.64 9.12 3.62
N ILE A 138 -0.43 8.34 3.43
CA ILE A 138 -0.54 7.40 2.31
C ILE A 138 -1.84 7.62 1.54
N ASP A 139 -2.98 7.34 2.18
CA ASP A 139 -4.26 7.27 1.47
C ASP A 139 -4.92 8.64 1.31
N GLY A 140 -4.68 9.59 2.21
CA GLY A 140 -5.40 10.87 2.25
C GLY A 140 -6.90 10.73 2.55
N VAL A 141 -7.39 9.51 2.74
CA VAL A 141 -8.78 9.12 3.05
C VAL A 141 -8.83 8.66 4.51
N ARG A 142 -9.89 9.03 5.24
CA ARG A 142 -10.13 8.58 6.62
C ARG A 142 -10.53 7.10 6.64
N PRO A 143 -9.65 6.18 7.07
CA PRO A 143 -10.03 4.77 7.16
C PRO A 143 -11.02 4.60 8.31
N THR A 144 -12.07 3.81 8.10
CA THR A 144 -12.91 3.34 9.20
C THR A 144 -12.33 2.03 9.75
N LEU A 145 -12.51 1.74 11.05
CA LEU A 145 -12.00 0.51 11.68
C LEU A 145 -12.41 -0.80 10.96
N PRO A 146 -13.61 -0.91 10.36
CA PRO A 146 -13.96 -2.04 9.50
C PRO A 146 -13.12 -2.16 8.21
N ASP A 147 -12.73 -1.05 7.57
CA ASP A 147 -11.95 -1.03 6.32
C ASP A 147 -10.49 -1.49 6.51
N VAL A 148 -10.03 -1.54 7.76
CA VAL A 148 -8.71 -2.02 8.17
C VAL A 148 -8.58 -3.52 7.95
N PHE A 149 -9.70 -4.22 8.15
CA PHE A 149 -9.85 -5.60 7.76
C PHE A 149 -10.16 -5.74 6.24
N TYR A 150 -10.27 -4.63 5.52
CA TYR A 150 -10.35 -4.52 4.05
C TYR A 150 -9.03 -4.63 3.28
N ALA A 151 -8.04 -3.92 3.81
CA ALA A 151 -7.01 -3.30 2.97
C ALA A 151 -5.60 -3.74 3.39
N SER A 152 -5.05 -4.73 2.68
CA SER A 152 -3.71 -5.33 2.88
C SER A 152 -3.54 -6.24 4.10
N GLU A 153 -4.62 -6.93 4.48
CA GLU A 153 -4.77 -7.59 5.77
C GLU A 153 -3.72 -8.63 6.17
N PHE A 154 -2.97 -9.24 5.27
CA PHE A 154 -2.11 -10.36 5.67
C PHE A 154 -0.65 -9.96 5.92
N GLU A 155 -0.02 -9.19 5.03
CA GLU A 155 1.41 -8.89 5.15
C GLU A 155 1.74 -7.96 6.32
N SER A 156 0.87 -6.98 6.57
CA SER A 156 1.01 -6.09 7.72
C SER A 156 0.87 -6.88 9.03
N MET A 157 -0.10 -7.79 9.13
CA MET A 157 -0.32 -8.59 10.34
C MET A 157 0.76 -9.64 10.57
N VAL A 158 1.30 -10.25 9.51
CA VAL A 158 2.49 -11.10 9.60
C VAL A 158 3.68 -10.34 10.18
N THR A 159 3.86 -9.08 9.77
CA THR A 159 4.96 -8.24 10.25
C THR A 159 4.78 -7.87 11.73
N TRP A 160 3.55 -7.60 12.18
CA TRP A 160 3.24 -7.32 13.57
C TRP A 160 3.42 -8.54 14.46
N ALA A 161 2.89 -9.69 14.03
CA ALA A 161 3.02 -10.95 14.74
C ALA A 161 4.50 -11.30 14.98
N ARG A 162 5.34 -11.20 13.95
CA ARG A 162 6.79 -11.43 14.08
C ARG A 162 7.45 -10.44 15.04
N ALA A 163 7.08 -9.16 14.98
CA ALA A 163 7.71 -8.12 15.80
C ALA A 163 7.47 -8.30 17.31
N ILE A 164 6.32 -8.86 17.70
CA ILE A 164 5.96 -9.12 19.10
C ILE A 164 6.26 -10.57 19.52
N GLY A 165 6.97 -11.34 18.68
CA GLY A 165 7.49 -12.67 19.02
C GLY A 165 6.63 -13.88 18.61
N TYR A 166 5.53 -13.69 17.88
CA TYR A 166 4.73 -14.80 17.36
C TYR A 166 5.37 -15.44 16.12
N ARG A 167 5.15 -16.75 15.99
CA ARG A 167 5.62 -17.56 14.85
C ARG A 167 4.81 -17.29 13.57
N SER A 168 3.55 -16.88 13.70
CA SER A 168 2.64 -16.59 12.59
C SER A 168 1.57 -15.57 13.01
N ALA A 169 0.92 -14.95 12.03
CA ALA A 169 -0.25 -14.10 12.27
C ALA A 169 -1.40 -14.88 12.93
N ASN A 170 -1.61 -16.14 12.53
CA ASN A 170 -2.65 -17.00 13.12
C ASN A 170 -2.44 -17.18 14.62
N ALA A 171 -1.20 -17.44 15.07
CA ALA A 171 -0.91 -17.59 16.49
C ALA A 171 -1.19 -16.31 17.30
N LEU A 172 -0.98 -15.13 16.69
CA LEU A 172 -1.39 -13.85 17.28
C LEU A 172 -2.93 -13.74 17.33
N PHE A 173 -3.62 -14.09 16.26
CA PHE A 173 -5.10 -14.05 16.23
C PHE A 173 -5.74 -15.02 17.21
N ASP A 174 -5.17 -16.21 17.40
CA ASP A 174 -5.63 -17.19 18.40
C ASP A 174 -5.57 -16.59 19.82
N ASP A 175 -4.48 -15.90 20.16
CA ASP A 175 -4.32 -15.24 21.47
C ASP A 175 -5.22 -14.01 21.63
N LEU A 176 -5.45 -13.26 20.56
CA LEU A 176 -6.41 -12.14 20.56
C LEU A 176 -7.85 -12.62 20.73
N GLN A 177 -8.20 -13.72 20.07
CA GLN A 177 -9.50 -14.36 20.18
C GLN A 177 -9.70 -14.91 21.60
N LEU A 178 -8.68 -15.56 22.16
CA LEU A 178 -8.67 -16.01 23.55
C LEU A 178 -8.92 -14.85 24.52
N GLU A 179 -8.21 -13.72 24.37
CA GLU A 179 -8.43 -12.56 25.24
C GLU A 179 -9.86 -11.99 25.08
N SER A 180 -10.39 -11.96 23.86
CA SER A 180 -11.76 -11.52 23.58
C SER A 180 -12.80 -12.43 24.24
N ASP A 181 -12.59 -13.75 24.19
CA ASP A 181 -13.48 -14.73 24.82
C ASP A 181 -13.46 -14.64 26.34
N ILE A 182 -12.28 -14.39 26.92
CA ILE A 182 -12.13 -14.12 28.36
C ILE A 182 -12.91 -12.85 28.75
N ARG A 183 -12.69 -11.74 28.04
CA ARG A 183 -13.33 -10.45 28.33
C ARG A 183 -14.84 -10.47 28.17
N SER A 184 -15.35 -11.25 27.22
CA SER A 184 -16.78 -11.41 26.97
C SER A 184 -17.44 -12.44 27.89
N GLY A 185 -16.68 -13.08 28.79
CA GLY A 185 -17.18 -14.08 29.73
C GLY A 185 -17.50 -15.44 29.10
N ARG A 186 -17.14 -15.66 27.83
CA ARG A 186 -17.32 -16.95 27.14
C ARG A 186 -16.34 -18.02 27.60
N ARG A 187 -15.22 -17.60 28.18
CA ARG A 187 -14.17 -18.47 28.72
C ARG A 187 -13.65 -17.94 30.04
N ALA A 188 -13.40 -18.82 31.01
CA ALA A 188 -12.73 -18.47 32.25
C ALA A 188 -11.23 -18.24 31.99
N ALA A 189 -10.65 -17.19 32.60
CA ALA A 189 -9.22 -16.93 32.54
C ALA A 189 -8.46 -17.88 33.47
N SER A 190 -7.50 -18.65 32.93
CA SER A 190 -6.47 -19.28 33.76
C SER A 190 -5.37 -18.26 34.09
N LEU A 191 -4.60 -18.50 35.16
CA LEU A 191 -3.43 -17.67 35.51
C LEU A 191 -2.39 -17.65 34.38
N ASP A 192 -2.11 -18.81 33.79
CA ASP A 192 -1.18 -18.95 32.67
C ASP A 192 -1.66 -18.16 31.43
N ASP A 193 -2.96 -18.20 31.12
CA ASP A 193 -3.55 -17.40 30.03
C ASP A 193 -3.46 -15.90 30.34
N ALA A 194 -3.71 -15.49 31.58
CA ALA A 194 -3.67 -14.09 31.99
C ALA A 194 -2.25 -13.51 31.98
N GLU A 195 -1.24 -14.27 32.39
CA GLU A 195 0.17 -13.88 32.30
C GLU A 195 0.62 -13.79 30.83
N ARG A 196 0.32 -14.82 30.04
CA ARG A 196 0.65 -14.88 28.61
C ARG A 196 0.07 -13.71 27.80
N LEU A 197 -1.16 -13.29 28.13
CA LEU A 197 -1.85 -12.17 27.47
C LEU A 197 -1.50 -10.80 28.07
N GLY A 198 -0.67 -10.75 29.13
CA GLY A 198 -0.32 -9.51 29.83
C GLY A 198 -1.52 -8.85 30.52
N MET A 199 -2.49 -9.64 30.99
CA MET A 199 -3.64 -9.19 31.77
C MET A 199 -3.32 -9.04 33.26
N VAL A 200 -2.23 -9.66 33.72
CA VAL A 200 -1.70 -9.50 35.08
C VAL A 200 -0.59 -8.44 35.06
N PRO A 201 -0.68 -7.37 35.88
CA PRO A 201 0.41 -6.43 36.04
C PRO A 201 1.57 -7.11 36.80
N HIS A 202 2.79 -7.03 36.24
CA HIS A 202 4.02 -7.33 36.96
C HIS A 202 4.39 -6.22 37.93
#